data_AF-U2D2R1-F1
#
_entry.id   AF-U2D2R1-F1
#
_cell.length_a   1.000
_cell.length_b   1.000
_cell.length_c   1.000
_cell.angle_alpha   90.00
_cell.angle_beta   90.00
_cell.angle_gamma   90.00
#
_symmetry.space_group_name_H-M   'P 1'
#
loop_
_entity.id
_entity.type
_entity.pdbx_description
1 polymer ?
#
loop_
_entity_poly.entity_id
_entity_poly.type
_entity_poly.pdbx_seq_one_letter_code
_entity_poly.pdbx_strand_id
1 'polypeptide(L)'
;MLHLLKYSFLSKIRNFNIVFWPLVFPLVLGTFFYFAFGNINEADFQTVPVAVVKEASADTFFMTYLDEVEKSSPDLLKAEEMSEKEALEALQDKKVEGIYYVGKEPSLTVAGTGIEESILQTVLDSCENTRTTITNIMKKIRRWIWKP
;
A
#
# COMPACT_ATOMS: atom_id res chain seq x y z
N MET A 1 -30.28 -26.94 -40.95
CA MET A 1 -29.27 -26.30 -40.07
C MET A 1 -29.48 -26.62 -38.58
N LEU A 2 -30.70 -26.59 -38.05
CA LEU A 2 -31.01 -26.96 -36.65
C LEU A 2 -30.58 -28.38 -36.21
N HIS A 3 -30.58 -29.36 -37.12
CA HIS A 3 -30.11 -30.71 -36.78
C HIS A 3 -28.61 -30.76 -36.48
N LEU A 4 -27.79 -30.00 -37.21
CA LEU A 4 -26.34 -29.93 -36.98
C LEU A 4 -26.02 -29.28 -35.64
N LEU A 5 -26.76 -28.23 -35.27
CA LEU A 5 -26.68 -27.62 -33.94
C LEU A 5 -27.06 -28.60 -32.84
N LYS A 6 -28.17 -29.33 -33.00
CA LYS A 6 -28.63 -30.35 -32.04
C LYS A 6 -27.58 -31.44 -31.83
N TYR A 7 -27.06 -32.05 -32.89
CA TYR A 7 -26.06 -33.12 -32.79
C TYR A 7 -24.71 -32.61 -32.26
N SER A 8 -24.29 -31.40 -32.64
CA SER A 8 -23.06 -30.80 -32.13
C SER A 8 -23.15 -30.48 -30.63
N PHE A 9 -24.32 -30.00 -30.17
CA PHE A 9 -24.58 -29.72 -28.77
C PHE A 9 -24.65 -31.00 -27.93
N LEU A 10 -25.38 -32.03 -28.40
CA LEU A 10 -25.44 -33.33 -27.72
C LEU A 10 -24.06 -34.01 -27.67
N SER A 11 -23.26 -33.90 -28.73
CA SER A 11 -21.90 -34.46 -28.78
C SER A 11 -20.94 -33.76 -27.79
N LYS A 12 -21.08 -32.43 -27.63
CA LYS A 12 -20.29 -31.64 -26.67
C LYS A 12 -20.70 -31.92 -25.22
N ILE A 13 -21.99 -32.05 -24.91
CA ILE A 13 -22.48 -32.43 -23.57
C ILE A 13 -22.02 -33.83 -23.16
N ARG A 14 -21.90 -34.75 -24.12
CA ARG A 14 -21.45 -36.13 -23.83
C ARG A 14 -19.96 -36.20 -23.47
N ASN A 15 -19.17 -35.21 -23.88
CA ASN A 15 -17.79 -35.02 -23.41
C ASN A 15 -17.78 -34.20 -22.13
N PHE A 16 -18.13 -34.86 -21.01
CA PHE A 16 -18.24 -34.24 -19.69
C PHE A 16 -17.02 -33.39 -19.33
N ASN A 17 -15.81 -33.83 -19.66
CA ASN A 17 -14.56 -33.10 -19.41
C ASN A 17 -14.51 -31.70 -20.08
N ILE A 18 -15.01 -31.58 -21.32
CA ILE A 18 -14.99 -30.32 -22.10
C ILE A 18 -16.05 -29.31 -21.61
N VAL A 19 -17.09 -29.77 -20.93
CA VAL A 19 -18.17 -28.92 -20.39
C VAL A 19 -17.96 -28.62 -18.91
N PHE A 20 -17.45 -29.60 -18.15
CA PHE A 20 -17.26 -29.52 -16.71
C PHE A 20 -16.15 -28.54 -16.34
N TRP A 21 -14.96 -28.65 -16.95
CA TRP A 21 -13.83 -27.80 -16.56
C TRP A 21 -14.06 -26.31 -16.84
N PRO A 22 -14.58 -25.88 -18.01
CA PRO A 22 -14.88 -24.46 -18.23
C PRO A 22 -15.97 -23.88 -17.34
N LEU A 23 -16.78 -24.73 -16.69
CA LEU A 23 -17.82 -24.29 -15.75
C LEU A 23 -17.29 -24.28 -14.31
N VAL A 24 -16.60 -25.35 -13.90
CA VAL A 24 -16.10 -25.53 -12.54
C VAL A 24 -14.89 -24.65 -12.27
N PHE A 25 -13.99 -24.50 -13.25
CA PHE A 25 -12.79 -23.69 -13.07
C PHE A 25 -13.13 -22.23 -12.73
N PRO A 26 -13.99 -21.51 -13.47
CA PRO A 26 -14.36 -20.13 -13.12
C PRO A 26 -15.13 -20.03 -11.80
N LEU A 27 -15.91 -21.04 -11.42
CA LEU A 27 -16.63 -21.06 -10.14
C LEU A 27 -15.69 -21.22 -8.95
N VAL A 28 -14.77 -22.19 -9.02
CA VAL A 28 -13.75 -22.40 -8.00
C VAL A 28 -12.82 -21.19 -7.94
N LEU A 29 -12.35 -20.71 -9.09
CA LEU A 29 -11.51 -19.53 -9.19
C LEU A 29 -12.23 -18.30 -8.63
N GLY A 30 -13.48 -18.05 -9.01
CA GLY A 30 -14.29 -16.95 -8.48
C GLY A 30 -14.48 -17.03 -6.98
N THR A 31 -14.64 -18.24 -6.42
CA THR A 31 -14.71 -18.45 -4.97
C THR A 31 -13.38 -18.13 -4.30
N PHE A 32 -12.24 -18.55 -4.87
CA PHE A 32 -10.92 -18.14 -4.37
C PHE A 32 -10.67 -16.64 -4.48
N PHE A 33 -11.09 -15.99 -5.58
CA PHE A 33 -11.05 -14.54 -5.71
C PHE A 33 -11.94 -13.86 -4.66
N TYR A 34 -13.10 -14.42 -4.35
CA TYR A 34 -13.96 -13.91 -3.28
C TYR A 34 -13.35 -14.13 -1.89
N PHE A 35 -12.63 -15.21 -1.65
CA PHE A 35 -11.89 -15.36 -0.39
C PHE A 35 -10.66 -14.44 -0.30
N ALA A 36 -9.93 -14.27 -1.41
CA ALA A 36 -8.74 -13.43 -1.47
C ALA A 36 -9.05 -11.92 -1.49
N PHE A 37 -10.14 -11.53 -2.16
CA PHE A 37 -10.49 -10.14 -2.44
C PHE A 37 -11.98 -9.81 -2.20
N GLY A 38 -12.83 -10.76 -1.85
CA GLY A 38 -14.26 -10.47 -1.59
C GLY A 38 -14.51 -9.84 -0.22
N ASN A 39 -13.51 -9.84 0.65
CA ASN A 39 -13.53 -9.17 1.95
C ASN A 39 -12.58 -7.97 2.03
N ILE A 40 -12.01 -7.50 0.90
CA ILE A 40 -11.35 -6.20 0.87
C ILE A 40 -12.42 -5.11 0.77
N ASN A 41 -13.06 -4.78 1.90
CA ASN A 41 -13.81 -3.53 1.96
C ASN A 41 -12.81 -2.37 1.78
N GLU A 42 -13.23 -1.29 1.11
CA GLU A 42 -12.41 -0.06 0.96
C GLU A 42 -12.00 0.57 2.31
N ALA A 43 -12.62 0.14 3.41
CA ALA A 43 -12.29 0.53 4.79
C ALA A 43 -11.37 -0.47 5.52
N ASP A 44 -11.06 -1.63 4.90
CA ASP A 44 -10.17 -2.68 5.43
C ASP A 44 -8.82 -2.69 4.70
N PHE A 45 -8.42 -1.61 4.02
CA PHE A 45 -6.98 -1.36 3.84
C PHE A 45 -6.44 -1.30 5.26
N GLN A 46 -5.78 -2.37 5.71
CA GLN A 46 -5.34 -2.52 7.09
C GLN A 46 -4.54 -1.27 7.45
N THR A 47 -5.14 -0.37 8.22
CA THR A 47 -4.50 0.88 8.61
C THR A 47 -3.19 0.50 9.28
N VAL A 48 -2.08 0.77 8.61
CA VAL A 48 -0.80 0.19 9.01
C VAL A 48 -0.37 0.92 10.30
N PRO A 49 -0.26 0.21 11.43
CA PRO A 49 0.17 0.83 12.68
C PRO A 49 1.66 1.16 12.56
N VAL A 50 1.99 2.43 12.76
CA VAL A 50 3.38 2.91 12.66
C VAL A 50 3.78 3.68 13.91
N ALA A 51 4.99 3.42 14.38
CA ALA A 51 5.60 4.18 15.46
C ALA A 51 6.31 5.41 14.89
N VAL A 52 6.15 6.55 15.54
CA VAL A 52 6.86 7.78 15.18
C VAL A 52 7.76 8.21 16.34
N VAL A 53 9.07 8.24 16.08
CA VAL A 53 10.10 8.63 17.04
C VAL A 53 10.62 10.01 16.68
N LYS A 54 10.40 10.98 17.58
CA LYS A 54 10.91 12.36 17.43
C LYS A 54 12.36 12.45 17.88
N GLU A 55 13.26 12.84 16.97
CA GLU A 55 14.62 13.23 17.35
C GLU A 55 14.67 14.71 17.75
N ALA A 56 15.76 15.13 18.42
CA ALA A 56 15.94 16.50 18.89
C ALA A 56 15.95 17.57 17.77
N SER A 57 16.10 17.15 16.50
CA SER A 57 15.98 17.99 15.31
C SER A 57 14.76 17.63 14.46
N ALA A 58 13.62 17.35 15.09
CA ALA A 58 12.40 16.95 14.42
C ALA A 58 12.00 17.96 13.32
N ASP A 59 11.92 17.47 12.09
CA ASP A 59 11.40 18.25 10.98
C ASP A 59 9.86 18.25 11.03
N THR A 60 9.31 19.40 11.41
CA THR A 60 7.86 19.68 11.41
C THR A 60 7.19 19.35 10.06
N PHE A 61 7.91 19.42 8.94
CA PHE A 61 7.34 19.11 7.62
C PHE A 61 6.92 17.65 7.52
N PHE A 62 7.74 16.71 7.99
CA PHE A 62 7.43 15.28 7.88
C PHE A 62 6.29 14.88 8.79
N MET A 63 6.19 15.47 9.98
CA MET A 63 5.06 15.23 10.89
C MET A 63 3.74 15.72 10.29
N THR A 64 3.70 16.94 9.75
CA THR A 64 2.50 17.45 9.06
C THR A 64 2.14 16.59 7.86
N TYR A 65 3.13 16.09 7.12
CA TYR A 65 2.89 15.18 6.01
C TYR A 65 2.27 13.85 6.47
N LEU A 66 2.78 13.24 7.54
CA LEU A 66 2.20 12.01 8.11
C LEU A 66 0.78 12.24 8.62
N ASP A 67 0.52 13.36 9.29
CA ASP A 67 -0.82 13.79 9.72
C ASP A 67 -1.80 13.92 8.55
N GLU A 68 -1.35 14.46 7.41
CA GLU A 68 -2.16 14.58 6.19
C GLU A 68 -2.45 13.22 5.56
N VAL A 69 -1.49 12.29 5.57
CA VAL A 69 -1.65 10.93 5.07
C VAL A 69 -2.60 10.11 5.95
N GLU A 70 -2.48 10.23 7.28
CA GLU A 70 -3.38 9.59 8.24
C GLU A 70 -4.83 10.10 8.10
N LYS A 71 -5.02 11.40 7.86
CA LYS A 71 -6.36 11.99 7.66
C LYS A 71 -6.91 11.80 6.24
N SER A 72 -6.14 11.23 5.33
CA SER A 72 -6.60 10.97 3.95
C SER A 72 -7.48 9.73 3.95
N SER A 73 -8.61 9.75 3.23
CA SER A 73 -9.47 8.58 3.08
C SER A 73 -9.11 7.78 1.82
N PRO A 74 -8.88 6.47 1.92
CA PRO A 74 -8.96 5.62 3.12
C PRO A 74 -7.77 5.78 4.08
N ASP A 75 -8.01 5.60 5.39
CA ASP A 75 -7.02 5.75 6.47
C ASP A 75 -5.88 4.73 6.31
N LEU A 76 -4.81 5.16 5.63
CA LEU A 76 -3.73 4.28 5.19
C LEU A 76 -2.78 3.92 6.34
N LEU A 77 -2.56 4.85 7.26
CA LEU A 77 -1.59 4.76 8.36
C LEU A 77 -2.23 5.19 9.67
N LYS A 78 -1.78 4.60 10.78
CA LYS A 78 -2.09 5.06 12.13
C LYS A 78 -0.80 5.36 12.84
N ALA A 79 -0.48 6.64 12.98
CA ALA A 79 0.76 7.09 13.60
C ALA A 79 0.60 7.18 15.11
N GLU A 80 1.46 6.46 15.84
CA GLU A 80 1.56 6.56 17.29
C GLU A 80 2.93 7.08 17.68
N GLU A 81 2.96 8.23 18.37
CA GLU A 81 4.20 8.78 18.90
C GLU A 81 4.65 7.99 20.12
N MET A 82 5.90 7.51 20.11
CA MET A 82 6.47 6.76 21.23
C MET A 82 7.98 6.98 21.34
N SER A 83 8.57 6.57 22.46
CA SER A 83 10.02 6.62 22.62
C SER A 83 10.72 5.59 21.71
N GLU A 84 11.98 5.81 21.35
CA GLU A 84 12.75 4.88 20.52
C GLU A 84 12.75 3.45 21.08
N LYS A 85 12.87 3.33 22.40
CA LYS A 85 12.87 2.03 23.06
C LYS A 85 11.51 1.33 22.97
N GLU A 86 10.42 2.06 23.18
CA GLU A 86 9.06 1.53 23.04
C GLU A 86 8.75 1.16 21.58
N ALA A 87 9.23 1.95 20.62
CA ALA A 87 9.07 1.68 19.19
C ALA A 87 9.73 0.36 18.78
N LEU A 88 10.96 0.12 19.26
CA LEU A 88 11.67 -1.12 18.98
C LEU A 88 10.99 -2.33 19.63
N GLU A 89 10.49 -2.19 20.86
CA GLU A 89 9.72 -3.25 21.53
C GLU A 89 8.40 -3.53 20.80
N ALA A 90 7.68 -2.48 20.38
CA ALA A 90 6.43 -2.61 19.62
C ALA A 90 6.65 -3.26 18.24
N LEU A 91 7.76 -2.97 17.57
CA LEU A 91 8.14 -3.59 16.29
C LEU A 91 8.47 -5.08 16.48
N GLN A 92 9.18 -5.44 17.56
CA GLN A 92 9.47 -6.84 17.90
C GLN A 92 8.21 -7.63 18.26
N ASP A 93 7.29 -7.01 18.99
CA ASP A 93 5.99 -7.57 19.36
C ASP A 93 4.99 -7.64 18.18
N LYS A 94 5.36 -7.12 17.00
CA LYS A 94 4.48 -6.97 15.82
C LYS A 94 3.20 -6.18 16.11
N LYS A 95 3.30 -5.19 17.00
CA LYS A 95 2.21 -4.22 17.26
C LYS A 95 2.21 -3.08 16.25
N VAL A 96 3.39 -2.76 15.71
CA VAL A 96 3.61 -1.81 14.62
C VAL A 96 4.39 -2.51 13.50
N GLU A 97 4.16 -2.10 12.26
CA GLU A 97 4.82 -2.68 11.07
C GLU A 97 6.09 -1.91 10.67
N GLY A 98 6.25 -0.69 11.21
CA GLY A 98 7.45 0.10 11.01
C GLY A 98 7.59 1.29 11.96
N ILE A 99 8.81 1.82 12.00
CA ILE A 99 9.22 2.96 12.82
C ILE A 99 9.72 4.07 11.91
N TYR A 100 9.06 5.22 11.95
CA TYR A 100 9.54 6.45 11.35
C TYR A 100 10.38 7.25 12.34
N TYR A 101 11.62 7.53 11.95
CA TYR A 101 12.51 8.42 12.70
C TYR A 101 12.43 9.82 12.11
N VAL A 102 11.92 10.77 12.88
CA VAL A 102 11.75 12.16 12.48
C VAL A 102 12.98 12.96 12.92
N GLY A 103 14.03 12.88 12.11
CA GLY A 103 15.28 13.62 12.26
C GLY A 103 15.50 14.64 11.15
N LYS A 104 16.77 15.03 10.95
CA LYS A 104 17.20 15.89 9.83
C LYS A 104 16.97 15.23 8.46
N GLU A 105 17.15 13.91 8.42
CA GLU A 105 16.82 13.04 7.30
C GLU A 105 15.84 12.00 7.84
N PRO A 106 14.59 11.95 7.35
CA PRO A 106 13.64 10.95 7.82
C PRO A 106 14.11 9.56 7.40
N SER A 107 14.01 8.60 8.30
CA SER A 107 14.33 7.20 8.00
C SER A 107 13.24 6.28 8.50
N LEU A 108 13.19 5.08 7.90
CA LEU A 108 12.19 4.07 8.19
C LEU A 108 12.88 2.75 8.52
N THR A 109 12.53 2.16 9.65
CA THR A 109 12.89 0.77 9.99
C THR A 109 11.63 -0.08 9.93
N VAL A 110 11.68 -1.18 9.20
CA VAL A 110 10.55 -2.12 9.02
C VAL A 110 10.88 -3.50 9.57
N ALA A 111 9.86 -4.25 10.00
CA ALA A 111 10.02 -5.60 10.53
C ALA A 111 10.24 -6.68 9.44
N GLY A 112 9.87 -6.40 8.18
CA GLY A 112 9.87 -7.38 7.10
C GLY A 112 9.75 -6.79 5.69
N THR A 113 9.22 -7.60 4.78
CA THR A 113 9.06 -7.29 3.33
C THR A 113 7.67 -7.68 2.82
N GLY A 114 6.63 -7.35 3.58
CA GLY A 114 5.23 -7.50 3.21
C GLY A 114 4.65 -6.30 2.45
N ILE A 115 3.32 -6.28 2.36
CA ILE A 115 2.57 -5.22 1.66
C ILE A 115 2.57 -3.96 2.53
N GLU A 116 2.41 -4.15 3.83
CA GLU A 116 2.41 -3.13 4.88
C GLU A 116 3.71 -2.34 4.83
N GLU A 117 4.86 -3.01 4.83
CA GLU A 117 6.18 -2.39 4.77
C GLU A 117 6.42 -1.66 3.44
N SER A 118 5.89 -2.19 2.33
CA SER A 118 5.96 -1.56 1.01
C SER A 118 5.14 -0.26 0.96
N ILE A 119 3.98 -0.23 1.63
CA ILE A 119 3.18 0.98 1.80
C ILE A 119 4.00 2.03 2.59
N LEU A 120 4.65 1.63 3.69
CA LEU A 120 5.46 2.54 4.50
C LEU A 120 6.63 3.16 3.73
N GLN A 121 7.32 2.34 2.91
CA GLN A 121 8.40 2.83 2.05
C GLN A 121 7.88 3.81 1.00
N THR A 122 6.74 3.51 0.37
CA THR A 122 6.13 4.37 -0.63
C THR A 122 5.78 5.75 -0.06
N VAL A 123 5.28 5.80 1.18
CA VAL A 123 4.95 7.07 1.87
C VAL A 123 6.23 7.89 2.13
N LEU A 124 7.31 7.25 2.60
CA LEU A 124 8.59 7.94 2.81
C LEU A 124 9.15 8.49 1.49
N ASP A 125 9.20 7.65 0.46
CA ASP A 125 9.70 8.02 -0.86
C ASP A 125 8.87 9.13 -1.49
N SER A 126 7.55 9.09 -1.33
CA SER A 126 6.64 10.15 -1.79
C SER A 126 6.94 11.50 -1.13
N CYS A 127 7.24 11.50 0.18
CA CYS A 127 7.63 12.72 0.90
C CYS A 127 8.94 13.30 0.36
N GLU A 128 9.97 12.45 0.23
CA GLU A 128 11.29 12.84 -0.28
C GLU A 128 11.23 13.30 -1.74
N ASN A 129 10.45 12.62 -2.58
CA ASN A 129 10.17 13.04 -3.96
C ASN A 129 9.49 14.41 -4.01
N THR A 130 8.55 14.67 -3.11
CA THR A 130 7.87 15.98 -3.01
C THR A 130 8.86 17.08 -2.60
N ARG A 131 9.68 16.85 -1.57
CA ARG A 131 10.72 17.78 -1.11
C ARG A 131 11.74 18.11 -2.22
N THR A 132 12.24 17.08 -2.90
CA THR A 132 13.21 17.26 -3.99
C THR A 132 12.60 18.01 -5.17
N THR A 133 11.34 17.74 -5.51
CA THR A 133 10.60 18.44 -6.56
C THR A 133 10.45 19.93 -6.26
N ILE A 134 9.99 20.28 -5.05
CA ILE A 134 9.86 21.68 -4.61
C ILE A 134 11.23 22.37 -4.63
N THR A 135 12.27 21.70 -4.14
CA THR A 135 13.64 22.25 -4.12
C THR A 135 14.17 22.48 -5.53
N ASN A 136 13.89 21.58 -6.47
CA ASN A 136 14.28 21.71 -7.87
C ASN A 136 13.53 22.85 -8.57
N ILE A 137 12.23 23.01 -8.32
CA ILE A 137 11.43 24.13 -8.81
C ILE A 137 11.99 25.45 -8.27
N MET A 138 12.27 25.53 -6.97
CA MET A 138 12.84 26.73 -6.35
C MET A 138 14.22 27.09 -6.90
N LYS A 139 15.11 26.09 -7.08
CA LYS A 139 16.41 26.29 -7.75
C LYS A 139 16.24 26.78 -9.19
N LYS A 140 15.26 26.25 -9.93
CA LYS A 140 14.96 26.65 -11.31
C LYS A 140 14.44 28.09 -11.36
N ILE A 141 13.47 28.46 -10.53
CA ILE A 141 12.93 29.83 -10.44
C ILE A 141 14.05 30.82 -10.08
N ARG A 142 14.86 30.52 -9.06
CA ARG A 142 16.01 31.35 -8.68
C ARG A 142 16.98 31.56 -9.84
N ARG A 143 17.22 30.52 -10.65
CA ARG A 143 18.10 30.59 -11.82
C ARG A 143 17.49 31.40 -12.97
N TRP A 144 16.16 31.41 -13.13
CA TRP A 144 15.46 32.25 -14.11
C TRP A 144 15.47 33.74 -13.71
N ILE A 145 15.27 34.05 -12.43
CA ILE A 145 15.29 35.43 -11.92
C ILE A 145 16.68 36.08 -12.05
N TRP A 146 17.75 35.29 -12.01
CA TRP A 146 19.14 35.76 -12.09
C TRP A 146 19.78 35.59 -13.47
N LYS A 147 19.01 35.21 -14.50
CA LYS A 147 19.51 35.27 -15.88
C LYS A 147 19.30 36.70 -16.42
N PRO A 148 20.37 37.41 -16.83
CA PRO A 148 20.26 38.72 -17.49
C PRO A 148 19.61 38.61 -18.87
#